data_AF-A0A372JH35-F1
#
_entry.id   AF-A0A372JH35-F1
#
_cell.length_a   1.000
_cell.length_b   1.000
_cell.length_c   1.000
_cell.angle_alpha   90.00
_cell.angle_beta   90.00
_cell.angle_gamma   90.00
#
_symmetry.space_group_name_H-M   'P 1'
#
loop_
_entity.id
_entity.type
_entity.pdbx_description
1 polymer ?
#
loop_
_entity_poly.entity_id
_entity_poly.type
_entity_poly.pdbx_seq_one_letter_code
_entity_poly.pdbx_strand_id
1 'polypeptide(L)'
;PAASGDRLRAGTTAGRLAVAAARDGLRPSALLSRASLTNAVTVLMAVGGSTNAIIHLLAIAGRTGLDLTLDDFDAIARRVPLLVDCKPSGSGYLEDLHRAGGVPVLMKTLEPLLDLSARTIEGGTLRDRLAGVEPAPSWQTTIRPLDEPLGPPRALAVLRGNLAPDGAVIKLSAATPELTVHEGPAVVFESPEDVAQRIDDPDLEITPDSVLVLRNAGPVASGMPEAGSFPVPMRLARQGVRDMVRVSDARMSGTSYGTVVLHVAPEAAVGGPLALVRDGDVIRLDAPAGELTLLVPDDELRRRRAAWTPPPAPARGWRRLNAEHVLQAPQGADFDTLRPAPRVSRGAGVEGGEEE
;
A
#
# COMPACT_ATOMS: atom_id res chain seq x y z
N PRO A 1 17.90 16.98 3.51
CA PRO A 1 17.08 17.23 4.73
C PRO A 1 16.37 18.58 4.61
N ALA A 2 15.29 18.85 5.37
CA ALA A 2 14.56 20.11 5.22
C ALA A 2 15.43 21.35 5.51
N ALA A 3 16.27 21.28 6.54
CA ALA A 3 17.15 22.37 6.96
C ALA A 3 18.46 22.47 6.14
N SER A 4 18.68 21.64 5.11
CA SER A 4 19.95 21.67 4.35
C SER A 4 19.92 22.68 3.21
N GLY A 5 21.08 23.28 2.91
CA GLY A 5 21.25 24.17 1.76
C GLY A 5 20.93 23.49 0.42
N ASP A 6 21.09 22.16 0.32
CA ASP A 6 20.67 21.38 -0.84
C ASP A 6 19.17 21.46 -1.10
N ARG A 7 18.34 21.53 -0.05
CA ARG A 7 16.88 21.66 -0.23
C ARG A 7 16.53 23.00 -0.87
N LEU A 8 17.21 24.08 -0.48
CA LEU A 8 17.03 25.40 -1.10
C LEU A 8 17.47 25.39 -2.57
N ARG A 9 18.64 24.78 -2.87
CA ARG A 9 19.12 24.61 -4.25
C ARG A 9 18.13 23.81 -5.10
N ALA A 10 17.62 22.70 -4.59
CA ALA A 10 16.60 21.89 -5.25
C ALA A 10 15.32 22.70 -5.52
N GLY A 11 14.89 23.54 -4.58
CA GLY A 11 13.77 24.47 -4.77
C GLY A 11 13.99 25.45 -5.91
N THR A 12 15.18 26.07 -5.98
CA THR A 12 15.55 26.96 -7.10
C THR A 12 15.55 26.23 -8.44
N THR A 13 16.10 25.01 -8.51
CA THR A 13 16.07 24.18 -9.72
C THR A 13 14.64 23.84 -10.11
N ALA A 14 13.80 23.42 -9.16
CA ALA A 14 12.39 23.12 -9.41
C ALA A 14 11.63 24.33 -9.97
N GLY A 15 11.90 25.54 -9.46
CA GLY A 15 11.31 26.77 -10.00
C GLY A 15 11.71 27.02 -11.46
N ARG A 16 12.97 26.83 -11.82
CA ARG A 16 13.45 26.95 -13.21
C ARG A 16 12.80 25.91 -14.13
N LEU A 17 12.70 24.66 -13.67
CA LEU A 17 12.06 23.58 -14.42
C LEU A 17 10.56 23.83 -14.62
N ALA A 18 9.87 24.37 -13.61
CA ALA A 18 8.45 24.71 -13.74
C ALA A 18 8.21 25.78 -14.81
N VAL A 19 9.05 26.82 -14.87
CA VAL A 19 8.99 27.84 -15.92
C VAL A 19 9.26 27.24 -17.30
N ALA A 20 10.28 26.38 -17.42
CA ALA A 20 10.59 25.70 -18.68
C ALA A 20 9.43 24.79 -19.13
N ALA A 21 8.87 24.00 -18.22
CA ALA A 21 7.74 23.12 -18.52
C ALA A 21 6.50 23.90 -18.98
N ALA A 22 6.22 25.05 -18.35
CA ALA A 22 5.13 25.92 -18.77
C ALA A 22 5.36 26.52 -20.17
N ARG A 23 6.58 27.00 -20.44
CA ARG A 23 6.96 27.56 -21.75
C ARG A 23 6.91 26.51 -22.87
N ASP A 24 7.40 25.31 -22.59
CA ASP A 24 7.56 24.24 -23.57
C ASP A 24 6.31 23.32 -23.65
N GLY A 25 5.26 23.63 -22.88
CA GLY A 25 4.00 22.89 -22.88
C GLY A 25 4.09 21.46 -22.34
N LEU A 26 5.10 21.17 -21.51
CA LEU A 26 5.31 19.84 -20.93
C LEU A 26 4.28 19.56 -19.83
N ARG A 27 3.38 18.63 -20.10
CA ARG A 27 2.28 18.25 -19.19
C ARG A 27 2.66 17.01 -18.36
N PRO A 28 2.06 16.82 -17.16
CA PRO A 28 2.24 15.59 -16.39
C PRO A 28 1.92 14.31 -17.19
N SER A 29 0.91 14.35 -18.07
CA SER A 29 0.55 13.22 -18.95
C SER A 29 1.62 12.83 -19.97
N ALA A 30 2.63 13.67 -20.20
CA ALA A 30 3.77 13.36 -21.05
C ALA A 30 4.94 12.72 -20.27
N LEU A 31 4.87 12.72 -18.94
CA LEU A 31 5.87 12.16 -18.02
C LEU A 31 5.36 10.90 -17.32
N LEU A 32 4.10 10.93 -16.88
CA LEU A 32 3.43 9.78 -16.28
C LEU A 32 3.12 8.76 -17.38
N SER A 33 3.71 7.57 -17.22
CA SER A 33 3.62 6.42 -18.11
C SER A 33 3.61 5.14 -17.29
N ARG A 34 3.27 4.00 -17.92
CA ARG A 34 3.38 2.70 -17.24
C ARG A 34 4.81 2.48 -16.74
N ALA A 35 5.82 2.78 -17.56
CA ALA A 35 7.24 2.73 -17.19
C ALA A 35 7.57 3.56 -15.94
N SER A 36 7.12 4.82 -15.86
CA SER A 36 7.38 5.65 -14.67
C SER A 36 6.67 5.13 -13.42
N LEU A 37 5.46 4.60 -13.57
CA LEU A 37 4.70 4.03 -12.45
C LEU A 37 5.33 2.73 -11.94
N THR A 38 5.69 1.80 -12.83
CA THR A 38 6.37 0.55 -12.44
C THR A 38 7.76 0.81 -11.87
N ASN A 39 8.45 1.86 -12.33
CA ASN A 39 9.70 2.32 -11.70
C ASN A 39 9.45 2.85 -10.29
N ALA A 40 8.39 3.63 -10.08
CA ALA A 40 8.03 4.11 -8.75
C ALA A 40 7.70 2.95 -7.79
N VAL A 41 6.97 1.93 -8.27
CA VAL A 41 6.72 0.70 -7.49
C VAL A 41 8.03 -0.05 -7.21
N THR A 42 8.93 -0.16 -8.18
CA THR A 42 10.25 -0.81 -7.99
C THR A 42 11.06 -0.11 -6.89
N VAL A 43 11.13 1.22 -6.93
CA VAL A 43 11.80 2.00 -5.88
C VAL A 43 11.09 1.85 -4.53
N LEU A 44 9.75 1.85 -4.51
CA LEU A 44 8.96 1.64 -3.29
C LEU A 44 9.30 0.31 -2.60
N MET A 45 9.41 -0.78 -3.37
CA MET A 45 9.77 -2.10 -2.87
C MET A 45 11.20 -2.13 -2.31
N ALA A 46 12.15 -1.55 -3.04
CA ALA A 46 13.55 -1.51 -2.63
C ALA A 46 13.78 -0.71 -1.34
N VAL A 47 12.97 0.33 -1.09
CA VAL A 47 13.02 1.09 0.16
C VAL A 47 12.27 0.39 1.30
N GLY A 48 11.37 -0.55 0.99
CA GLY A 48 10.40 -1.06 1.96
C GLY A 48 9.51 0.08 2.47
N GLY A 49 8.99 0.92 1.56
CA GLY A 49 8.28 2.15 1.91
C GLY A 49 6.92 1.93 2.58
N SER A 50 6.13 3.00 2.67
CA SER A 50 4.79 2.95 3.29
C SER A 50 3.79 2.19 2.42
N THR A 51 2.92 1.40 3.04
CA THR A 51 1.77 0.77 2.37
C THR A 51 0.82 1.80 1.76
N ASN A 52 0.71 3.01 2.32
CA ASN A 52 -0.09 4.10 1.78
C ASN A 52 0.36 4.53 0.36
N ALA A 53 1.64 4.35 0.03
CA ALA A 53 2.14 4.66 -1.31
C ALA A 53 1.46 3.82 -2.40
N ILE A 54 0.98 2.62 -2.06
CA ILE A 54 0.21 1.75 -2.97
C ILE A 54 -1.09 2.45 -3.35
N ILE A 55 -1.87 2.91 -2.35
CA ILE A 55 -3.13 3.65 -2.57
C ILE A 55 -2.87 4.91 -3.42
N HIS A 56 -1.83 5.68 -3.09
CA HIS A 56 -1.53 6.92 -3.82
C HIS A 56 -1.10 6.69 -5.27
N LEU A 57 -0.27 5.67 -5.53
CA LEU A 57 0.15 5.33 -6.89
C LEU A 57 -1.04 4.82 -7.73
N LEU A 58 -1.93 4.02 -7.14
CA LEU A 58 -3.17 3.57 -7.79
C LEU A 58 -4.11 4.76 -8.11
N ALA A 59 -4.22 5.73 -7.20
CA ALA A 59 -5.00 6.95 -7.45
C ALA A 59 -4.40 7.79 -8.58
N ILE A 60 -3.07 8.00 -8.60
CA ILE A 60 -2.37 8.74 -9.66
C ILE A 60 -2.55 8.04 -11.02
N ALA A 61 -2.42 6.72 -11.06
CA ALA A 61 -2.67 5.93 -12.26
C ALA A 61 -4.13 6.11 -12.74
N GLY A 62 -5.10 6.00 -11.84
CA GLY A 62 -6.51 6.23 -12.12
C GLY A 62 -6.81 7.61 -12.72
N ARG A 63 -6.18 8.68 -12.23
CA ARG A 63 -6.35 10.05 -12.77
C ARG A 63 -5.77 10.24 -14.16
N THR A 64 -4.78 9.45 -14.54
CA THR A 64 -4.14 9.52 -15.86
C THR A 64 -4.75 8.54 -16.86
N GLY A 65 -5.66 7.67 -16.42
CA GLY A 65 -6.19 6.57 -17.23
C GLY A 65 -5.14 5.51 -17.56
N LEU A 66 -4.03 5.48 -16.81
CA LEU A 66 -3.01 4.45 -16.91
C LEU A 66 -3.43 3.25 -16.07
N ASP A 67 -3.23 2.06 -16.63
CA ASP A 67 -3.49 0.82 -15.93
C ASP A 67 -2.32 0.47 -14.99
N LEU A 68 -2.64 0.36 -13.70
CA LEU A 68 -1.77 -0.09 -12.62
C LEU A 68 -2.68 -0.79 -11.60
N THR A 69 -2.34 -2.01 -11.24
CA THR A 69 -3.17 -2.88 -10.39
C THR A 69 -2.37 -3.43 -9.22
N LEU A 70 -3.03 -3.96 -8.18
CA LEU A 70 -2.33 -4.67 -7.10
C LEU A 70 -1.51 -5.86 -7.60
N ASP A 71 -1.88 -6.47 -8.73
CA ASP A 71 -1.13 -7.58 -9.31
C ASP A 71 0.21 -7.10 -9.91
N ASP A 72 0.27 -5.87 -10.43
CA ASP A 72 1.55 -5.24 -10.81
C ASP A 72 2.44 -5.02 -9.58
N PHE A 73 1.87 -4.62 -8.44
CA PHE A 73 2.63 -4.50 -7.19
C PHE A 73 3.17 -5.85 -6.74
N ASP A 74 2.36 -6.92 -6.78
CA ASP A 74 2.81 -8.26 -6.39
C ASP A 74 3.92 -8.78 -7.31
N ALA A 75 3.75 -8.65 -8.62
CA ALA A 75 4.74 -9.08 -9.61
C ALA A 75 6.08 -8.37 -9.42
N ILE A 76 6.07 -7.06 -9.12
CA ILE A 76 7.28 -6.29 -8.83
C ILE A 76 7.85 -6.67 -7.46
N ALA A 77 7.02 -6.83 -6.43
CA ALA A 77 7.45 -7.23 -5.09
C ALA A 77 8.21 -8.56 -5.09
N ARG A 78 7.79 -9.53 -5.92
CA ARG A 78 8.46 -10.85 -6.05
C ARG A 78 9.89 -10.79 -6.59
N ARG A 79 10.27 -9.73 -7.30
CA ARG A 79 11.59 -9.60 -7.95
C ARG A 79 12.50 -8.55 -7.34
N VAL A 80 11.98 -7.60 -6.56
CA VAL A 80 12.75 -6.49 -6.01
C VAL A 80 13.10 -6.75 -4.54
N PRO A 81 14.38 -6.94 -4.18
CA PRO A 81 14.79 -7.12 -2.80
C PRO A 81 14.73 -5.81 -2.00
N LEU A 82 14.70 -5.92 -0.67
CA LEU A 82 14.87 -4.77 0.22
C LEU A 82 16.33 -4.32 0.21
N LEU A 83 16.58 -3.06 -0.14
CA LEU A 83 17.93 -2.50 -0.26
C LEU A 83 18.26 -1.42 0.77
N VAL A 84 17.25 -0.71 1.28
CA VAL A 84 17.49 0.46 2.14
C VAL A 84 17.42 0.10 3.61
N ASP A 85 18.55 0.27 4.31
CA ASP A 85 18.67 0.11 5.77
C ASP A 85 18.21 1.37 6.50
N CYS A 86 16.90 1.57 6.52
CA CYS A 86 16.24 2.63 7.27
C CYS A 86 15.05 2.10 8.04
N LYS A 87 14.77 2.69 9.21
CA LYS A 87 13.57 2.41 9.98
C LYS A 87 12.29 2.65 9.16
N PRO A 88 11.23 1.85 9.35
CA PRO A 88 11.11 0.79 10.37
C PRO A 88 11.64 -0.59 9.93
N SER A 89 12.09 -0.76 8.68
CA SER A 89 12.55 -2.05 8.15
C SER A 89 14.02 -2.35 8.48
N GLY A 90 14.78 -1.33 8.84
CA GLY A 90 16.20 -1.39 9.18
C GLY A 90 16.53 -0.55 10.41
N SER A 91 17.80 -0.19 10.54
CA SER A 91 18.40 0.45 11.71
C SER A 91 18.62 1.97 11.54
N GLY A 92 18.93 2.42 10.32
CA GLY A 92 19.30 3.81 10.01
C GLY A 92 18.12 4.76 9.86
N TYR A 93 18.44 6.03 9.52
CA TYR A 93 17.46 7.09 9.29
C TYR A 93 17.57 7.68 7.87
N LEU A 94 16.58 8.47 7.46
CA LEU A 94 16.56 9.09 6.12
C LEU A 94 17.74 10.06 5.89
N GLU A 95 18.33 10.62 6.95
CA GLU A 95 19.58 11.37 6.88
C GLU A 95 20.74 10.51 6.38
N ASP A 96 20.81 9.24 6.79
CA ASP A 96 21.85 8.30 6.37
C ASP A 96 21.65 7.93 4.90
N LEU A 97 20.40 7.68 4.49
CA LEU A 97 20.06 7.48 3.08
C LEU A 97 20.49 8.69 2.24
N HIS A 98 20.24 9.91 2.71
CA HIS A 98 20.66 11.11 2.01
C HIS A 98 22.19 11.22 1.90
N ARG A 99 22.93 10.94 2.98
CA ARG A 99 24.41 10.94 2.99
C ARG A 99 24.99 9.86 2.07
N ALA A 100 24.32 8.73 1.93
CA ALA A 100 24.65 7.66 1.01
C ALA A 100 24.40 8.01 -0.47
N GLY A 101 23.85 9.20 -0.77
CA GLY A 101 23.55 9.68 -2.12
C GLY A 101 22.06 9.62 -2.48
N GLY A 102 21.21 9.10 -1.60
CA GLY A 102 19.76 9.17 -1.68
C GLY A 102 19.13 8.37 -2.82
N VAL A 103 17.92 8.78 -3.21
CA VAL A 103 17.15 8.12 -4.26
C VAL A 103 17.91 8.01 -5.59
N PRO A 104 18.69 9.00 -6.07
CA PRO A 104 19.47 8.84 -7.30
C PRO A 104 20.42 7.64 -7.26
N VAL A 105 21.18 7.48 -6.18
CA VAL A 105 22.12 6.35 -6.01
C VAL A 105 21.38 5.01 -5.83
N LEU A 106 20.24 5.02 -5.14
CA LEU A 106 19.37 3.84 -5.07
C LEU A 106 18.87 3.45 -6.47
N MET A 107 18.38 4.41 -7.26
CA MET A 107 17.93 4.16 -8.63
C MET A 107 19.08 3.71 -9.53
N LYS A 108 20.31 4.21 -9.31
CA LYS A 108 21.52 3.72 -9.98
C LYS A 108 21.76 2.24 -9.69
N THR A 109 21.63 1.84 -8.43
CA THR A 109 21.75 0.43 -8.00
C THR A 109 20.64 -0.43 -8.61
N LEU A 110 19.43 0.13 -8.76
CA LEU A 110 18.27 -0.54 -9.34
C LEU A 110 18.22 -0.50 -10.88
N GLU A 111 19.22 0.06 -11.58
CA GLU A 111 19.22 0.15 -13.06
C GLU A 111 18.81 -1.14 -13.77
N PRO A 112 19.25 -2.34 -13.36
CA PRO A 112 18.83 -3.60 -14.01
C PRO A 112 17.35 -3.93 -13.89
N LEU A 113 16.63 -3.31 -12.96
CA LEU A 113 15.22 -3.58 -12.65
C LEU A 113 14.27 -2.46 -13.12
N LEU A 114 14.82 -1.32 -13.54
CA LEU A 114 14.09 -0.13 -13.96
C LEU A 114 13.95 -0.05 -15.48
N ASP A 115 12.82 0.49 -15.94
CA ASP A 115 12.66 0.93 -17.32
C ASP A 115 13.34 2.30 -17.50
N LEU A 116 14.53 2.28 -18.09
CA LEU A 116 15.35 3.48 -18.27
C LEU A 116 14.86 4.40 -19.40
N SER A 117 13.85 4.00 -20.17
CA SER A 117 13.26 4.84 -21.22
C SER A 117 12.28 5.90 -20.70
N ALA A 118 11.86 5.77 -19.44
CA ALA A 118 10.93 6.70 -18.80
C ALA A 118 11.43 8.16 -18.88
N ARG A 119 10.58 9.07 -19.36
CA ARG A 119 10.92 10.50 -19.50
C ARG A 119 11.01 11.20 -18.15
N THR A 120 11.83 12.24 -18.07
CA THR A 120 11.98 13.05 -16.85
C THR A 120 11.58 14.52 -17.07
N ILE A 121 11.31 15.23 -15.97
CA ILE A 121 10.97 16.67 -15.98
C ILE A 121 12.15 17.55 -16.43
N GLU A 122 13.39 17.07 -16.28
CA GLU A 122 14.60 17.77 -16.71
C GLU A 122 14.84 17.66 -18.22
N GLY A 123 14.02 16.88 -18.93
CA GLY A 123 14.27 16.45 -20.30
C GLY A 123 14.93 15.08 -20.35
N GLY A 124 15.05 14.52 -21.56
CA GLY A 124 15.63 13.19 -21.77
C GLY A 124 14.88 12.06 -21.04
N THR A 125 15.62 11.00 -20.78
CA THR A 125 15.16 9.74 -20.18
C THR A 125 15.81 9.51 -18.80
N LEU A 126 15.29 8.53 -18.06
CA LEU A 126 15.89 8.10 -16.80
C LEU A 126 17.32 7.58 -17.01
N ARG A 127 17.62 6.97 -18.16
CA ARG A 127 18.99 6.59 -18.54
C ARG A 127 19.93 7.79 -18.51
N ASP A 128 19.55 8.90 -19.14
CA ASP A 128 20.37 10.11 -19.22
C ASP A 128 20.60 10.68 -17.82
N ARG A 129 19.56 10.65 -16.98
CA ARG A 129 19.64 11.12 -15.59
C ARG A 129 20.62 10.27 -14.77
N LEU A 130 20.61 8.95 -14.92
CA LEU A 130 21.44 8.04 -14.15
C LEU A 130 22.88 7.90 -14.70
N ALA A 131 23.13 8.34 -15.93
CA ALA A 131 24.49 8.36 -16.49
C ALA A 131 25.45 9.25 -15.70
N GLY A 132 24.96 10.35 -15.12
CA GLY A 132 25.73 11.26 -14.27
C GLY A 132 25.70 10.94 -12.78
N VAL A 133 25.09 9.81 -12.37
CA VAL A 133 25.02 9.41 -10.96
C VAL A 133 26.12 8.39 -10.68
N GLU A 134 27.02 8.76 -9.78
CA GLU A 134 28.06 7.85 -9.30
C GLU A 134 27.45 6.66 -8.54
N PRO A 135 28.04 5.46 -8.61
CA PRO A 135 27.62 4.31 -7.84
C PRO A 135 27.63 4.59 -6.33
N ALA A 136 26.92 3.73 -5.58
CA ALA A 136 26.87 3.84 -4.13
C ALA A 136 28.30 3.80 -3.54
N PRO A 137 28.69 4.76 -2.70
CA PRO A 137 30.01 4.76 -2.09
C PRO A 137 30.25 3.49 -1.27
N SER A 138 31.48 2.98 -1.23
CA SER A 138 31.79 1.74 -0.50
C SER A 138 31.81 1.90 1.02
N TRP A 139 31.87 3.13 1.55
CA TRP A 139 31.92 3.40 2.98
C TRP A 139 30.54 3.39 3.66
N GLN A 140 29.46 3.52 2.88
CA GLN A 140 28.09 3.54 3.41
C GLN A 140 27.49 2.15 3.37
N THR A 141 26.59 1.84 4.30
CA THR A 141 25.86 0.57 4.36
C THR A 141 24.34 0.73 4.21
N THR A 142 23.87 1.97 4.03
CA THR A 142 22.44 2.31 3.98
C THR A 142 21.76 1.86 2.69
N ILE A 143 22.43 1.99 1.55
CA ILE A 143 21.98 1.49 0.25
C ILE A 143 22.79 0.22 -0.03
N ARG A 144 22.14 -0.94 0.12
CA ARG A 144 22.73 -2.25 -0.11
C ARG A 144 22.77 -2.58 -1.61
N PRO A 145 23.80 -3.30 -2.07
CA PRO A 145 23.87 -3.76 -3.46
C PRO A 145 22.87 -4.90 -3.71
N LEU A 146 22.59 -5.19 -4.98
CA LEU A 146 21.60 -6.20 -5.38
C LEU A 146 22.03 -7.64 -5.05
N ASP A 147 23.33 -7.91 -5.02
CA ASP A 147 23.93 -9.21 -4.69
C ASP A 147 24.07 -9.44 -3.18
N GLU A 148 24.00 -8.39 -2.37
CA GLU A 148 24.01 -8.45 -0.92
C GLU A 148 22.90 -7.55 -0.31
N PRO A 149 21.61 -7.85 -0.59
CA PRO A 149 20.50 -7.01 -0.17
C PRO A 149 20.28 -7.05 1.35
N LEU A 150 19.56 -6.06 1.88
CA LEU A 150 19.18 -6.03 3.30
C LEU A 150 18.20 -7.15 3.65
N GLY A 151 17.29 -7.45 2.73
CA GLY A 151 16.26 -8.47 2.92
C GLY A 151 15.77 -9.03 1.58
N PRO A 152 15.03 -10.14 1.61
CA PRO A 152 14.56 -10.79 0.41
C PRO A 152 13.55 -9.91 -0.35
N PRO A 153 13.19 -10.29 -1.58
CA PRO A 153 12.00 -9.76 -2.23
C PRO A 153 10.75 -9.90 -1.37
N ARG A 154 9.71 -9.12 -1.71
CA ARG A 154 8.42 -9.04 -1.00
C ARG A 154 8.48 -8.39 0.39
N ALA A 155 9.34 -7.40 0.58
CA ALA A 155 9.32 -6.55 1.78
C ALA A 155 7.94 -5.91 2.06
N LEU A 156 7.19 -5.62 1.00
CA LEU A 156 5.76 -5.34 1.00
C LEU A 156 5.11 -6.45 0.16
N ALA A 157 4.06 -7.08 0.68
CA ALA A 157 3.35 -8.16 0.00
C ALA A 157 1.87 -7.82 -0.19
N VAL A 158 1.32 -8.32 -1.30
CA VAL A 158 -0.12 -8.32 -1.56
C VAL A 158 -0.68 -9.67 -1.12
N LEU A 159 -1.78 -9.63 -0.40
CA LEU A 159 -2.49 -10.82 0.07
C LEU A 159 -3.83 -10.96 -0.67
N ARG A 160 -4.20 -12.20 -0.97
CA ARG A 160 -5.48 -12.58 -1.59
C ARG A 160 -6.10 -13.74 -0.80
N GLY A 161 -7.41 -13.92 -0.94
CA GLY A 161 -8.13 -15.04 -0.36
C GLY A 161 -9.58 -14.68 -0.10
N ASN A 162 -10.35 -15.60 0.50
CA ASN A 162 -11.77 -15.36 0.71
C ASN A 162 -12.05 -14.19 1.66
N LEU A 163 -11.10 -13.81 2.53
CA LEU A 163 -11.24 -12.66 3.43
C LEU A 163 -10.94 -11.32 2.74
N ALA A 164 -10.08 -11.33 1.71
CA ALA A 164 -9.66 -10.16 0.94
C ALA A 164 -9.65 -10.44 -0.57
N PRO A 165 -10.83 -10.64 -1.20
CA PRO A 165 -10.91 -11.04 -2.60
C PRO A 165 -10.34 -9.98 -3.55
N ASP A 166 -10.55 -8.69 -3.25
CA ASP A 166 -9.99 -7.58 -4.05
C ASP A 166 -8.57 -7.19 -3.61
N GLY A 167 -8.06 -7.85 -2.57
CA GLY A 167 -6.70 -7.74 -2.09
C GLY A 167 -6.59 -7.08 -0.73
N ALA A 168 -5.47 -7.34 -0.08
CA ALA A 168 -4.98 -6.66 1.12
C ALA A 168 -3.46 -6.51 1.00
N VAL A 169 -2.84 -5.74 1.90
CA VAL A 169 -1.39 -5.54 1.91
C VAL A 169 -0.79 -5.74 3.29
N ILE A 170 0.45 -6.21 3.34
CA ILE A 170 1.23 -6.36 4.57
C ILE A 170 2.68 -5.91 4.32
N LYS A 171 3.29 -5.28 5.33
CA LYS A 171 4.71 -4.93 5.32
C LYS A 171 5.52 -6.02 6.02
N LEU A 172 5.92 -7.05 5.25
CA LEU A 172 6.71 -8.17 5.75
C LEU A 172 8.05 -7.75 6.37
N SER A 173 8.70 -6.72 5.84
CA SER A 173 9.98 -6.24 6.38
C SER A 173 9.89 -5.61 7.77
N ALA A 174 8.67 -5.34 8.25
CA ALA A 174 8.39 -4.83 9.59
C ALA A 174 7.47 -5.78 10.37
N ALA A 175 7.27 -7.01 9.90
CA ALA A 175 6.51 -8.03 10.60
C ALA A 175 7.43 -8.84 11.53
N THR A 176 6.83 -9.50 12.52
CA THR A 176 7.51 -10.49 13.37
C THR A 176 7.60 -11.80 12.58
N PRO A 177 8.80 -12.34 12.29
CA PRO A 177 8.97 -13.49 11.40
C PRO A 177 8.07 -14.69 11.76
N GLU A 178 7.94 -14.99 13.05
CA GLU A 178 7.17 -16.12 13.57
C GLU A 178 5.65 -15.96 13.34
N LEU A 179 5.16 -14.74 13.11
CA LEU A 179 3.74 -14.44 12.86
C LEU A 179 3.41 -14.31 11.37
N THR A 180 4.39 -14.43 10.47
CA THR A 180 4.17 -14.29 9.03
C THR A 180 3.39 -15.46 8.41
N VAL A 181 3.40 -16.61 9.10
CA VAL A 181 2.48 -17.73 8.89
C VAL A 181 1.80 -18.01 10.22
N HIS A 182 0.53 -17.67 10.34
CA HIS A 182 -0.19 -17.68 11.61
C HIS A 182 -1.64 -18.10 11.41
N GLU A 183 -2.18 -18.84 12.37
CA GLU A 183 -3.58 -19.23 12.40
C GLU A 183 -4.12 -19.04 13.82
N GLY A 184 -5.25 -18.35 13.96
CA GLY A 184 -5.80 -18.08 15.27
C GLY A 184 -7.24 -17.59 15.27
N PRO A 185 -7.92 -17.64 16.44
CA PRO A 185 -9.28 -17.15 16.58
C PRO A 185 -9.34 -15.62 16.46
N ALA A 186 -10.36 -15.12 15.79
CA ALA A 186 -10.60 -13.70 15.61
C ALA A 186 -11.13 -13.06 16.90
N VAL A 187 -10.64 -11.85 17.21
CA VAL A 187 -11.23 -10.92 18.18
C VAL A 187 -11.60 -9.64 17.42
N VAL A 188 -12.90 -9.38 17.31
CA VAL A 188 -13.48 -8.38 16.41
C VAL A 188 -13.81 -7.08 17.15
N PHE A 189 -13.31 -5.99 16.58
CA PHE A 189 -13.59 -4.62 16.97
C PHE A 189 -14.35 -3.90 15.84
N GLU A 190 -15.44 -3.22 16.21
CA GLU A 190 -16.36 -2.60 15.26
C GLU A 190 -15.88 -1.25 14.71
N SER A 191 -14.99 -0.58 15.45
CA SER A 191 -14.43 0.71 15.08
C SER A 191 -13.17 1.02 15.90
N PRO A 192 -12.39 2.06 15.54
CA PRO A 192 -11.28 2.52 16.36
C PRO A 192 -11.70 2.92 17.79
N GLU A 193 -12.91 3.45 17.96
CA GLU A 193 -13.49 3.76 19.27
C GLU A 193 -13.78 2.49 20.07
N ASP A 194 -14.28 1.43 19.42
CA ASP A 194 -14.51 0.12 20.05
C ASP A 194 -13.20 -0.52 20.53
N VAL A 195 -12.13 -0.41 19.74
CA VAL A 195 -10.78 -0.81 20.16
C VAL A 195 -10.38 -0.09 21.45
N ALA A 196 -10.52 1.24 21.49
CA ALA A 196 -10.13 2.05 22.65
C ALA A 196 -10.95 1.71 23.91
N GLN A 197 -12.18 1.21 23.77
CA GLN A 197 -13.04 0.84 24.88
C GLN A 197 -12.82 -0.59 25.39
N ARG A 198 -12.57 -1.54 24.48
CA ARG A 198 -12.58 -2.98 24.80
C ARG A 198 -11.22 -3.64 24.89
N ILE A 199 -10.18 -3.11 24.24
CA ILE A 199 -8.91 -3.86 24.08
C ILE A 199 -8.23 -4.21 25.41
N ASP A 200 -8.42 -3.38 26.44
CA ASP A 200 -7.86 -3.56 27.78
C ASP A 200 -8.91 -4.05 28.80
N ASP A 201 -10.09 -4.46 28.35
CA ASP A 201 -11.10 -5.07 29.20
C ASP A 201 -10.56 -6.39 29.78
N PRO A 202 -10.55 -6.57 31.11
CA PRO A 202 -10.07 -7.80 31.74
C PRO A 202 -10.86 -9.04 31.30
N ASP A 203 -12.15 -8.89 30.95
CA ASP A 203 -13.05 -9.97 30.58
C ASP A 203 -12.99 -10.30 29.07
N LEU A 204 -12.25 -9.53 28.28
CA LEU A 204 -12.04 -9.83 26.86
C LEU A 204 -11.27 -11.15 26.73
N GLU A 205 -11.85 -12.14 26.05
CA GLU A 205 -11.18 -13.38 25.71
C GLU A 205 -10.19 -13.13 24.56
N ILE A 206 -8.91 -13.01 24.88
CA ILE A 206 -7.84 -12.70 23.93
C ILE A 206 -6.53 -13.34 24.39
N THR A 207 -5.94 -14.16 23.53
CA THR A 207 -4.67 -14.85 23.76
C THR A 207 -3.58 -14.29 22.83
N PRO A 208 -2.29 -14.56 23.08
CA PRO A 208 -1.21 -14.16 22.16
C PRO A 208 -1.41 -14.68 20.72
N ASP A 209 -2.10 -15.82 20.57
CA ASP A 209 -2.38 -16.45 19.27
C ASP A 209 -3.63 -15.88 18.57
N SER A 210 -4.38 -14.99 19.21
CA SER A 210 -5.58 -14.41 18.62
C SER A 210 -5.25 -13.47 17.45
N VAL A 211 -6.14 -13.41 16.46
CA VAL A 211 -6.07 -12.46 15.34
C VAL A 211 -6.98 -11.28 15.62
N LEU A 212 -6.42 -10.08 15.74
CA LEU A 212 -7.19 -8.88 16.04
C LEU A 212 -7.79 -8.31 14.76
N VAL A 213 -9.11 -8.17 14.70
CA VAL A 213 -9.82 -7.73 13.51
C VAL A 213 -10.46 -6.38 13.78
N LEU A 214 -10.04 -5.35 13.05
CA LEU A 214 -10.69 -4.04 13.06
C LEU A 214 -11.46 -3.87 11.74
N ARG A 215 -12.77 -3.66 11.83
CA ARG A 215 -13.62 -3.38 10.67
C ARG A 215 -14.23 -1.98 10.74
N ASN A 216 -14.89 -1.57 9.65
CA ASN A 216 -15.49 -0.24 9.48
C ASN A 216 -14.45 0.89 9.60
N ALA A 217 -13.22 0.60 9.20
CA ALA A 217 -12.13 1.54 9.14
C ALA A 217 -11.66 1.76 7.69
N GLY A 218 -12.49 1.45 6.70
CA GLY A 218 -12.23 1.63 5.27
C GLY A 218 -12.60 3.00 4.70
N PRO A 219 -12.42 3.19 3.38
CA PRO A 219 -12.72 4.44 2.66
C PRO A 219 -14.13 4.99 2.86
N VAL A 220 -15.16 4.15 2.66
CA VAL A 220 -16.58 4.50 2.80
C VAL A 220 -16.93 4.71 4.27
N ALA A 221 -16.40 3.86 5.16
CA ALA A 221 -16.74 3.87 6.57
C ALA A 221 -16.31 5.16 7.29
N SER A 222 -15.00 5.38 7.43
CA SER A 222 -14.42 6.44 8.24
C SER A 222 -13.33 7.24 7.52
N GLY A 223 -13.26 7.11 6.18
CA GLY A 223 -12.23 7.76 5.37
C GLY A 223 -10.86 7.10 5.48
N MET A 224 -10.85 5.82 5.86
CA MET A 224 -9.64 4.99 5.93
C MET A 224 -8.55 5.55 6.86
N PRO A 225 -8.77 5.68 8.18
CA PRO A 225 -7.78 6.22 9.11
C PRO A 225 -6.55 5.32 9.25
N GLU A 226 -5.46 5.85 9.83
CA GLU A 226 -4.27 5.07 10.21
C GLU A 226 -4.47 4.30 11.51
N ALA A 227 -5.58 3.56 11.60
CA ALA A 227 -5.99 2.85 12.80
C ALA A 227 -5.61 1.36 12.81
N GLY A 228 -5.05 0.83 11.72
CA GLY A 228 -4.74 -0.61 11.61
C GLY A 228 -3.61 -1.08 12.52
N SER A 229 -2.69 -0.20 12.92
CA SER A 229 -1.58 -0.52 13.83
C SER A 229 -1.90 -0.21 15.30
N PHE A 230 -3.13 -0.51 15.74
CA PHE A 230 -3.53 -0.35 17.14
C PHE A 230 -2.69 -1.26 18.07
N PRO A 231 -2.51 -0.89 19.36
CA PRO A 231 -1.56 -1.56 20.25
C PRO A 231 -1.99 -2.99 20.60
N VAL A 232 -1.03 -3.81 21.05
CA VAL A 232 -1.31 -5.09 21.72
C VAL A 232 -1.99 -4.80 23.07
N PRO A 233 -2.98 -5.61 23.51
CA PRO A 233 -3.59 -5.45 24.84
C PRO A 233 -2.55 -5.33 25.95
N MET A 234 -2.73 -4.37 26.86
CA MET A 234 -1.76 -4.04 27.90
C MET A 234 -1.45 -5.26 28.78
N ARG A 235 -2.43 -6.12 29.04
CA ARG A 235 -2.24 -7.37 29.81
C ARG A 235 -1.24 -8.32 29.14
N LEU A 236 -1.31 -8.48 27.82
CA LEU A 236 -0.42 -9.34 27.04
C LEU A 236 0.95 -8.69 26.87
N ALA A 237 0.98 -7.37 26.66
CA ALA A 237 2.22 -6.60 26.62
C ALA A 237 3.04 -6.75 27.92
N ARG A 238 2.37 -6.71 29.09
CA ARG A 238 3.01 -6.95 30.40
C ARG A 238 3.53 -8.39 30.57
N GLN A 239 2.99 -9.35 29.84
CA GLN A 239 3.46 -10.74 29.79
C GLN A 239 4.58 -10.94 28.76
N GLY A 240 5.00 -9.89 28.06
CA GLY A 240 6.10 -9.93 27.10
C GLY A 240 5.67 -10.11 25.64
N VAL A 241 4.37 -10.13 25.34
CA VAL A 241 3.87 -10.16 23.96
C VAL A 241 4.13 -8.82 23.31
N ARG A 242 4.93 -8.81 22.24
CA ARG A 242 5.35 -7.57 21.55
C ARG A 242 4.61 -7.30 20.25
N ASP A 243 4.04 -8.34 19.66
CA ASP A 243 3.34 -8.28 18.40
C ASP A 243 2.22 -9.33 18.37
N MET A 244 1.20 -9.06 17.57
CA MET A 244 0.06 -9.92 17.30
C MET A 244 -0.42 -9.64 15.89
N VAL A 245 -0.97 -10.65 15.23
CA VAL A 245 -1.57 -10.49 13.89
C VAL A 245 -2.78 -9.58 14.00
N ARG A 246 -2.78 -8.51 13.19
CA ARG A 246 -3.88 -7.55 13.07
C ARG A 246 -4.36 -7.50 11.63
N VAL A 247 -5.67 -7.50 11.42
CA VAL A 247 -6.30 -7.47 10.10
C VAL A 247 -7.33 -6.35 10.06
N SER A 248 -7.25 -5.45 9.07
CA SER A 248 -8.20 -4.36 8.95
C SER A 248 -8.41 -3.85 7.54
N ASP A 249 -9.56 -3.22 7.31
CA ASP A 249 -9.82 -2.37 6.13
C ASP A 249 -9.19 -0.97 6.26
N ALA A 250 -8.39 -0.73 7.30
CA ALA A 250 -7.72 0.53 7.60
C ALA A 250 -6.36 0.72 6.91
N ARG A 251 -5.72 1.85 7.23
CA ARG A 251 -4.30 2.14 6.91
C ARG A 251 -3.44 2.06 8.17
N MET A 252 -2.14 2.24 8.01
CA MET A 252 -1.21 2.51 9.12
C MET A 252 -0.19 3.56 8.71
N SER A 253 0.47 4.17 9.69
CA SER A 253 1.62 5.04 9.44
C SER A 253 2.75 4.25 8.77
N GLY A 254 3.46 4.89 7.83
CA GLY A 254 4.65 4.30 7.21
C GLY A 254 5.80 3.99 8.19
N THR A 255 5.74 4.53 9.40
CA THR A 255 6.71 4.30 10.49
C THR A 255 6.32 3.18 11.45
N SER A 256 5.13 2.58 11.27
CA SER A 256 4.65 1.51 12.14
C SER A 256 5.41 0.20 11.93
N TYR A 257 5.47 -0.61 12.99
CA TYR A 257 5.98 -1.99 13.01
C TYR A 257 4.85 -2.95 13.41
N GLY A 258 5.01 -4.21 13.07
CA GLY A 258 4.19 -5.33 13.50
C GLY A 258 3.57 -6.09 12.34
N THR A 259 2.98 -7.23 12.68
CA THR A 259 2.37 -8.14 11.72
C THR A 259 0.94 -7.68 11.42
N VAL A 260 0.82 -6.66 10.57
CA VAL A 260 -0.43 -5.94 10.30
C VAL A 260 -0.83 -6.05 8.83
N VAL A 261 -1.98 -6.68 8.59
CA VAL A 261 -2.69 -6.72 7.31
C VAL A 261 -3.63 -5.53 7.20
N LEU A 262 -3.53 -4.81 6.10
CA LEU A 262 -4.19 -3.53 5.86
C LEU A 262 -4.95 -3.55 4.54
N HIS A 263 -5.79 -2.54 4.36
CA HIS A 263 -6.45 -2.26 3.09
C HIS A 263 -7.28 -3.45 2.59
N VAL A 264 -7.78 -4.28 3.51
CA VAL A 264 -8.65 -5.41 3.17
C VAL A 264 -9.82 -4.90 2.34
N ALA A 265 -9.92 -5.42 1.13
CA ALA A 265 -10.91 -5.01 0.15
C ALA A 265 -11.73 -6.22 -0.36
N PRO A 266 -13.05 -6.06 -0.57
CA PRO A 266 -13.87 -4.89 -0.21
C PRO A 266 -13.90 -4.62 1.31
N GLU A 267 -14.03 -3.35 1.69
CA GLU A 267 -14.12 -2.97 3.11
C GLU A 267 -15.41 -3.51 3.77
N ALA A 268 -15.45 -3.48 5.10
CA ALA A 268 -16.61 -4.02 5.82
C ALA A 268 -17.89 -3.19 5.61
N ALA A 269 -17.79 -1.86 5.51
CA ALA A 269 -18.96 -0.99 5.37
C ALA A 269 -19.73 -1.17 4.05
N VAL A 270 -19.11 -1.79 3.03
CA VAL A 270 -19.77 -2.13 1.76
C VAL A 270 -20.12 -3.63 1.65
N GLY A 271 -20.03 -4.37 2.76
CA GLY A 271 -20.39 -5.79 2.82
C GLY A 271 -19.29 -6.73 2.33
N GLY A 272 -18.03 -6.30 2.38
CA GLY A 272 -16.89 -7.17 2.16
C GLY A 272 -16.83 -8.34 3.16
N PRO A 273 -16.08 -9.41 2.87
CA PRO A 273 -15.98 -10.57 3.76
C PRO A 273 -15.55 -10.25 5.20
N LEU A 274 -14.75 -9.20 5.40
CA LEU A 274 -14.36 -8.69 6.72
C LEU A 274 -15.57 -8.32 7.60
N ALA A 275 -16.68 -7.88 7.01
CA ALA A 275 -17.92 -7.58 7.72
C ALA A 275 -18.61 -8.82 8.30
N LEU A 276 -18.23 -10.01 7.83
CA LEU A 276 -18.88 -11.28 8.19
C LEU A 276 -18.13 -12.03 9.28
N VAL A 277 -16.91 -11.58 9.62
CA VAL A 277 -16.10 -12.14 10.70
C VAL A 277 -16.82 -11.97 12.04
N ARG A 278 -16.75 -12.99 12.88
CA ARG A 278 -17.26 -13.02 14.26
C ARG A 278 -16.15 -13.47 15.19
N ASP A 279 -16.28 -13.11 16.47
CA ASP A 279 -15.38 -13.60 17.52
C ASP A 279 -15.29 -15.12 17.49
N GLY A 280 -14.06 -15.65 17.60
CA GLY A 280 -13.77 -17.07 17.58
C GLY A 280 -13.64 -17.72 16.19
N ASP A 281 -14.01 -17.04 15.10
CA ASP A 281 -13.74 -17.55 13.74
C ASP A 281 -12.22 -17.69 13.53
N VAL A 282 -11.76 -18.75 12.86
CA VAL A 282 -10.33 -18.92 12.62
C VAL A 282 -9.91 -18.17 11.36
N ILE A 283 -8.87 -17.34 11.47
CA ILE A 283 -8.21 -16.66 10.36
C ILE A 283 -6.81 -17.25 10.18
N ARG A 284 -6.48 -17.63 8.95
CA ARG A 284 -5.16 -18.06 8.52
C ARG A 284 -4.49 -16.99 7.67
N LEU A 285 -3.31 -16.57 8.08
CA LEU A 285 -2.38 -15.73 7.33
C LEU A 285 -1.21 -16.60 6.85
N ASP A 286 -0.94 -16.58 5.54
CA ASP A 286 0.32 -17.03 4.97
C ASP A 286 0.87 -15.90 4.09
N ALA A 287 1.57 -14.97 4.73
CA ALA A 287 2.09 -13.78 4.06
C ALA A 287 3.19 -14.10 3.02
N PRO A 288 4.09 -15.09 3.24
CA PRO A 288 5.01 -15.56 2.20
C PRO A 288 4.32 -16.12 0.96
N ALA A 289 3.21 -16.86 1.10
CA ALA A 289 2.40 -17.32 -0.03
C ALA A 289 1.57 -16.18 -0.65
N GLY A 290 1.21 -15.17 0.14
CA GLY A 290 0.31 -14.09 -0.27
C GLY A 290 -1.16 -14.42 -0.02
N GLU A 291 -1.44 -15.19 1.03
CA GLU A 291 -2.78 -15.71 1.33
C GLU A 291 -3.36 -15.16 2.64
N LEU A 292 -4.65 -14.84 2.62
CA LEU A 292 -5.43 -14.44 3.79
C LEU A 292 -6.80 -15.10 3.74
N THR A 293 -7.03 -16.05 4.63
CA THR A 293 -8.21 -16.94 4.59
C THR A 293 -8.99 -16.88 5.90
N LEU A 294 -10.31 -16.73 5.79
CA LEU A 294 -11.27 -16.95 6.85
C LEU A 294 -11.77 -18.40 6.78
N LEU A 295 -11.43 -19.23 7.77
CA LEU A 295 -11.77 -20.66 7.81
C LEU A 295 -13.20 -20.89 8.32
N VAL A 296 -14.16 -20.35 7.57
CA VAL A 296 -15.59 -20.48 7.81
C VAL A 296 -16.24 -21.08 6.56
N PRO A 297 -17.12 -22.11 6.69
CA PRO A 297 -17.80 -22.70 5.55
C PRO A 297 -18.57 -21.68 4.69
N ASP A 298 -18.61 -21.90 3.37
CA ASP A 298 -19.24 -20.96 2.42
C ASP A 298 -20.75 -20.79 2.62
N ASP A 299 -21.45 -21.83 3.10
CA ASP A 299 -22.87 -21.77 3.46
C ASP A 299 -23.11 -20.89 4.69
N GLU A 300 -22.23 -20.95 5.69
CA GLU A 300 -22.21 -20.04 6.83
C GLU A 300 -21.99 -18.60 6.38
N LEU A 301 -20.97 -18.35 5.56
CA LEU A 301 -20.68 -17.00 5.05
C LEU A 301 -21.83 -16.43 4.21
N ARG A 302 -22.47 -17.25 3.37
CA ARG A 302 -23.69 -16.84 2.64
C ARG A 302 -24.83 -16.47 3.58
N ARG A 303 -25.05 -17.26 4.64
CA ARG A 303 -26.08 -16.95 5.65
C ARG A 303 -25.78 -15.63 6.37
N ARG A 304 -24.53 -15.41 6.79
CA ARG A 304 -24.10 -14.16 7.43
C ARG A 304 -24.27 -12.97 6.50
N ARG A 305 -23.90 -13.11 5.23
CA ARG A 305 -24.07 -12.08 4.19
C ARG A 305 -25.54 -11.72 3.97
N ALA A 306 -26.44 -12.70 3.95
CA ALA A 306 -27.87 -12.46 3.79
C ALA A 306 -28.48 -11.72 4.99
N ALA A 307 -27.90 -11.86 6.18
CA ALA A 307 -28.32 -11.16 7.39
C ALA A 307 -27.58 -9.82 7.63
N TRP A 308 -26.59 -9.50 6.81
CA TRP A 308 -25.77 -8.30 6.99
C TRP A 308 -26.54 -7.05 6.55
N THR A 309 -26.45 -6.01 7.38
CA THR A 309 -27.02 -4.69 7.10
C THR A 309 -25.89 -3.65 7.02
N PRO A 310 -25.88 -2.79 5.99
CA PRO A 310 -24.88 -1.74 5.89
C PRO A 310 -24.98 -0.75 7.06
N PRO A 311 -23.85 -0.18 7.51
CA PRO A 311 -23.87 0.90 8.49
C PRO A 311 -24.63 2.11 7.93
N PRO A 312 -25.30 2.91 8.78
CA PRO A 312 -26.08 4.05 8.34
C PRO A 312 -25.18 5.09 7.68
N ALA A 313 -25.52 5.48 6.46
CA ALA A 313 -24.79 6.53 5.76
C ALA A 313 -24.97 7.90 6.44
N PRO A 314 -23.96 8.78 6.42
CA PRO A 314 -24.08 10.15 6.95
C PRO A 314 -25.23 10.90 6.28
N ALA A 315 -25.99 11.72 7.02
CA ALA A 315 -27.17 12.39 6.46
C ALA A 315 -26.85 13.49 5.43
N ARG A 316 -25.71 14.20 5.58
CA ARG A 316 -25.30 15.32 4.71
C ARG A 316 -23.81 15.64 4.83
N GLY A 317 -23.33 16.53 3.97
CA GLY A 317 -21.98 17.12 4.04
C GLY A 317 -20.89 16.25 3.42
N TRP A 318 -19.63 16.58 3.70
CA TRP A 318 -18.47 15.88 3.12
C TRP A 318 -18.51 14.36 3.33
N ARG A 319 -18.86 13.91 4.54
CA ARG A 319 -18.91 12.46 4.85
C ARG A 319 -19.93 11.72 3.98
N ARG A 320 -21.06 12.36 3.63
CA ARG A 320 -22.06 11.79 2.72
C ARG A 320 -21.50 11.67 1.30
N LEU A 321 -20.92 12.75 0.78
CA LEU A 321 -20.29 12.76 -0.55
C LEU A 321 -19.18 11.70 -0.66
N ASN A 322 -18.33 11.59 0.38
CA ASN A 322 -17.30 10.55 0.44
C ASN A 322 -17.93 9.16 0.41
N ALA A 323 -18.90 8.86 1.28
CA ALA A 323 -19.53 7.54 1.33
C ALA A 323 -20.24 7.14 0.03
N GLU A 324 -20.72 8.11 -0.76
CA GLU A 324 -21.38 7.86 -2.05
C GLU A 324 -20.40 7.64 -3.21
N HIS A 325 -19.26 8.34 -3.21
CA HIS A 325 -18.39 8.47 -4.39
C HIS A 325 -16.99 7.87 -4.23
N VAL A 326 -16.57 7.55 -3.00
CA VAL A 326 -15.23 7.00 -2.76
C VAL A 326 -15.14 5.55 -3.24
N LEU A 327 -14.06 5.29 -3.97
CA LEU A 327 -13.70 3.95 -4.44
C LEU A 327 -12.94 3.18 -3.36
N GLN A 328 -12.73 1.89 -3.60
CA GLN A 328 -12.05 1.02 -2.64
C GLN A 328 -10.52 1.23 -2.68
N ALA A 329 -9.80 0.69 -1.68
CA ALA A 329 -8.35 0.84 -1.58
C ALA A 329 -7.55 0.31 -2.80
N PRO A 330 -7.92 -0.82 -3.45
CA PRO A 330 -7.29 -1.28 -4.70
C PRO A 330 -7.52 -0.33 -5.89
N GLN A 331 -8.40 0.65 -5.72
CA GLN A 331 -8.70 1.72 -6.66
C GLN A 331 -8.16 3.07 -6.14
N GLY A 332 -7.24 3.06 -5.18
CA GLY A 332 -6.59 4.26 -4.66
C GLY A 332 -7.48 5.16 -3.81
N ALA A 333 -8.65 4.69 -3.38
CA ALA A 333 -9.59 5.46 -2.55
C ALA A 333 -9.90 6.87 -3.11
N ASP A 334 -9.93 6.98 -4.45
CA ASP A 334 -10.28 8.21 -5.17
C ASP A 334 -11.80 8.30 -5.37
N PHE A 335 -12.28 9.44 -5.85
CA PHE A 335 -13.69 9.57 -6.21
C PHE A 335 -13.94 9.10 -7.63
N ASP A 336 -14.99 8.29 -7.80
CA ASP A 336 -15.47 7.81 -9.10
C ASP A 336 -15.69 8.96 -10.10
N THR A 337 -16.24 10.07 -9.64
CA THR A 337 -16.54 11.30 -10.38
C THR A 337 -15.30 12.11 -10.76
N LEU A 338 -14.13 11.82 -10.19
CA LEU A 338 -12.88 12.53 -10.47
C LEU A 338 -11.94 11.77 -11.41
N ARG A 339 -12.31 10.56 -11.82
CA ARG A 339 -11.57 9.77 -12.81
C ARG A 339 -11.98 10.16 -14.23
N PRO A 340 -11.06 10.02 -15.21
CA PRO A 340 -11.43 10.14 -16.61
C PRO A 340 -12.56 9.14 -16.94
N ALA A 341 -13.49 9.56 -17.79
CA ALA A 341 -14.50 8.62 -18.31
C ALA A 341 -13.80 7.40 -18.91
N PRO A 342 -14.35 6.17 -18.74
CA PRO A 342 -13.81 4.99 -19.39
C PRO A 342 -13.62 5.30 -20.87
N ARG A 343 -12.41 5.08 -21.40
CA ARG A 343 -12.20 5.16 -22.84
C ARG A 343 -13.09 4.09 -23.46
N VAL A 344 -14.22 4.50 -24.03
CA VAL A 344 -15.01 3.63 -24.90
C VAL A 344 -14.05 3.21 -26.00
N SER A 345 -13.67 1.93 -26.02
CA SER A 345 -13.01 1.36 -27.17
C SER A 345 -13.96 1.61 -28.34
N ARG A 346 -13.60 2.55 -29.22
CA ARG A 346 -14.21 2.57 -30.54
C ARG A 346 -13.81 1.24 -31.17
N GLY A 347 -14.72 0.29 -31.12
CA GLY A 347 -14.55 -1.01 -31.75
C GLY A 347 -14.08 -0.79 -33.18
N ALA A 348 -12.99 -1.45 -33.53
CA ALA A 348 -12.64 -1.67 -34.91
C ALA A 348 -13.80 -2.43 -35.58
N GLY A 349 -14.18 -2.00 -36.78
CA GLY A 349 -15.00 -2.79 -37.70
C GLY A 349 -16.41 -2.29 -37.94
N VAL A 350 -16.55 -1.23 -38.75
CA VAL A 350 -17.52 -1.26 -39.86
C VAL A 350 -16.79 -0.73 -41.09
N GLU A 351 -15.99 -1.60 -41.69
CA GLU A 351 -15.69 -1.56 -43.13
C GLU A 351 -16.38 -2.78 -43.74
N GLY A 352 -17.11 -2.57 -44.84
CA GLY A 352 -17.66 -3.65 -45.66
C GLY A 352 -19.15 -3.49 -45.95
N GLY A 353 -19.45 -2.86 -47.08
CA GLY A 353 -20.80 -2.77 -47.62
C GLY A 353 -20.86 -1.98 -48.92
N GLU A 354 -19.99 -2.31 -49.88
CA GLU A 354 -20.31 -2.10 -51.30
C GLU A 354 -21.16 -3.30 -51.75
N GLU A 355 -22.41 -3.03 -52.15
CA GLU A 355 -23.18 -3.90 -53.04
C GLU A 355 -23.74 -3.02 -54.18
N GLU A 356 -23.44 -3.48 -55.40
CA GLU A 356 -23.96 -3.19 -56.75
C GLU A 356 -24.75 -1.90 -57.05
#